data_AF-A0A1Y1LNS6-F1
#
_entry.id   AF-A0A1Y1LNS6-F1
#
_cell.length_a   1.000
_cell.length_b   1.000
_cell.length_c   1.000
_cell.angle_alpha   90.00
_cell.angle_beta   90.00
_cell.angle_gamma   90.00
#
_symmetry.space_group_name_H-M   'P 1'
#
loop_
_entity.id
_entity.type
_entity.pdbx_description
1 polymer ?
#
loop_
_entity_poly.entity_id
_entity_poly.type
_entity_poly.pdbx_seq_one_letter_code
_entity_poly.pdbx_strand_id
1 'polypeptide(L)'
;MTLSNCERVLCCLIWIGGVLYSIYNVFLIRKEFTYLEDTYNDFAEGWLPQMPKKDVADFEWETVMKVFRTTAHYFIIHVVVSEYLRSYYIQLVPYWQSLISIIFLLQTVGLFGLLSILLQSVTFNYISLGKRKLVPWMTTGLWMTVVIYLKSAHCAEYLAKYFHFTEVQGYIVMLSLCWSNLRCLSYCLDDVQEKYKFVHFLSYCLYLPTLFIGPFIQFKDFNENFFGHQSTCLRERFWQLVVDLSRCIFWIFITEMSLHYFYINALAYQPEILQRMSNWALYGYGYCMGQFFHLKYVVFYGLSTSIAKFDHMKTPPLPKCIGRIHLYSDMWKYFDAGLYKFLVT
;
A
#
# COMPACT_ATOMS: atom_id res chain seq x y z
N MET A 1 -2.27 -0.96 40.31
CA MET A 1 -3.06 0.25 40.69
C MET A 1 -3.87 0.69 39.49
N THR A 2 -5.20 0.71 39.60
CA THR A 2 -6.08 1.27 38.56
C THR A 2 -6.31 2.75 38.86
N LEU A 3 -5.88 3.64 37.96
CA LEU A 3 -6.12 5.09 38.09
C LEU A 3 -7.62 5.39 38.22
N SER A 4 -7.96 6.43 38.98
CA SER A 4 -9.34 6.92 39.07
C SER A 4 -9.83 7.47 37.71
N ASN A 5 -11.15 7.55 37.51
CA ASN A 5 -11.69 8.06 36.24
C ASN A 5 -11.28 9.51 35.98
N CYS A 6 -11.22 10.35 37.02
CA CYS A 6 -10.78 11.73 36.91
C CYS A 6 -9.31 11.84 36.46
N GLU A 7 -8.41 11.04 37.04
CA GLU A 7 -7.00 11.01 36.63
C GLU A 7 -6.85 10.56 35.18
N ARG A 8 -7.60 9.54 34.73
CA ARG A 8 -7.54 9.08 33.33
C ARG A 8 -7.98 10.17 32.36
N VAL A 9 -9.06 10.88 32.67
CA VAL A 9 -9.55 11.99 31.85
C VAL A 9 -8.52 13.12 31.81
N LEU A 10 -7.96 13.49 32.96
CA LEU A 10 -6.94 14.53 33.05
C LEU A 10 -5.68 14.17 32.24
N CYS A 11 -5.17 12.94 32.39
CA CYS A 11 -4.04 12.46 31.60
C CYS A 11 -4.34 12.47 30.09
N CYS A 12 -5.55 12.10 29.69
CA CYS A 12 -5.98 12.15 28.29
C CYS A 12 -6.01 13.58 27.75
N LEU A 13 -6.56 14.53 28.52
CA LEU A 13 -6.59 15.95 28.13
C LEU A 13 -5.19 16.56 28.03
N ILE A 14 -4.31 16.27 28.99
CA ILE A 14 -2.91 16.72 28.96
C ILE A 14 -2.19 16.14 27.74
N TRP A 15 -2.39 14.85 27.45
CA TRP A 15 -1.82 14.20 26.27
C TRP A 15 -2.29 14.84 24.97
N ILE A 16 -3.61 15.01 24.80
CA ILE A 16 -4.19 15.64 23.61
C ILE A 16 -3.70 17.09 23.48
N GLY A 17 -3.71 17.86 24.56
CA GLY A 17 -3.21 19.23 24.58
C GLY A 17 -1.74 19.33 24.20
N GLY A 18 -0.90 18.44 24.74
CA GLY A 18 0.53 18.37 24.40
C GLY A 18 0.77 18.02 22.93
N VAL A 19 0.00 17.07 22.38
CA VAL A 19 0.06 16.71 20.95
C VAL A 19 -0.41 17.86 20.06
N LEU A 20 -1.53 18.51 20.39
CA LEU A 20 -2.00 19.65 19.60
C LEU A 20 -1.02 20.83 19.65
N TYR A 21 -0.42 21.09 20.81
CA TYR A 21 0.60 22.10 20.96
C TYR A 21 1.87 21.77 20.17
N SER A 22 2.32 20.51 20.17
CA SER A 22 3.49 20.09 19.38
C SER A 22 3.23 20.20 17.88
N ILE A 23 2.04 19.77 17.41
CA ILE A 23 1.58 19.94 16.02
C ILE A 23 1.53 21.42 15.63
N TYR A 24 1.04 22.29 16.51
CA TYR A 24 1.01 23.73 16.27
C TYR A 24 2.43 24.31 16.09
N ASN A 25 3.42 23.84 16.86
CA ASN A 25 4.82 24.24 16.67
C ASN A 25 5.36 23.81 15.29
N VAL A 26 4.96 22.62 14.78
CA VAL A 26 5.28 22.20 13.40
C VAL A 26 4.63 23.12 12.38
N PHE A 27 3.36 23.48 12.57
CA PHE A 27 2.67 24.40 11.66
C PHE A 27 3.38 25.78 11.58
N LEU A 28 3.96 26.26 12.68
CA LEU A 28 4.69 27.54 12.67
C LEU A 28 5.96 27.50 11.80
N ILE A 29 6.61 26.34 11.68
CA ILE A 29 7.81 26.14 10.86
C ILE A 29 7.53 26.36 9.36
N ARG A 30 6.28 26.24 8.92
CA ARG A 30 5.87 26.53 7.53
C ARG A 30 6.41 27.86 7.00
N LYS A 31 6.60 28.86 7.88
CA LYS A 31 7.14 30.18 7.51
C LYS A 31 8.57 30.09 6.94
N GLU A 32 9.39 29.17 7.44
CA GLU A 32 10.78 28.97 6.96
C GLU A 32 10.81 28.57 5.48
N PHE A 33 9.80 27.85 5.01
CA PHE A 33 9.66 27.42 3.61
C PHE A 33 9.13 28.51 2.66
N THR A 34 8.75 29.69 3.17
CA THR A 34 8.25 30.78 2.31
C THR A 34 9.37 31.41 1.49
N TYR A 35 10.60 31.41 2.02
CA TYR A 35 11.77 32.03 1.41
C TYR A 35 12.82 31.01 0.93
N LEU A 36 12.58 29.73 1.17
CA LEU A 36 13.49 28.67 0.75
C LEU A 36 13.34 28.43 -0.76
N GLU A 37 14.47 28.35 -1.47
CA GLU A 37 14.48 27.87 -2.85
C GLU A 37 14.15 26.38 -2.88
N ASP A 38 13.26 25.99 -3.78
CA ASP A 38 12.82 24.60 -3.94
C ASP A 38 13.81 23.82 -4.82
N THR A 39 15.00 23.56 -4.27
CA THR A 39 16.10 22.90 -4.99
C THR A 39 15.77 21.47 -5.41
N TYR A 40 14.88 20.79 -4.66
CA TYR A 40 14.57 19.37 -4.86
C TYR A 40 13.23 19.13 -5.58
N ASN A 41 12.49 20.19 -5.93
CA ASN A 41 11.12 20.11 -6.44
C ASN A 41 10.17 19.39 -5.47
N ASP A 42 10.32 19.69 -4.18
CA ASP A 42 9.54 19.12 -3.08
C ASP A 42 8.12 19.72 -2.99
N PHE A 43 7.84 20.78 -3.77
CA PHE A 43 6.58 21.51 -3.69
C PHE A 43 5.83 21.61 -5.03
N ALA A 44 4.52 21.41 -4.98
CA ALA A 44 3.59 21.72 -6.07
C ALA A 44 2.73 22.95 -5.73
N GLU A 45 2.06 23.50 -6.74
CA GLU A 45 1.14 24.61 -6.53
C GLU A 45 -0.06 24.23 -5.65
N GLY A 46 -0.58 25.22 -4.92
CA GLY A 46 -1.80 25.08 -4.14
C GLY A 46 -3.01 24.76 -5.02
N TRP A 47 -4.01 24.04 -4.49
CA TRP A 47 -5.25 23.78 -5.24
C TRP A 47 -6.01 25.05 -5.64
N LEU A 48 -5.87 26.10 -4.81
CA LEU A 48 -6.39 27.44 -5.07
C LEU A 48 -5.22 28.42 -5.02
N PRO A 49 -5.27 29.55 -5.76
CA PRO A 49 -4.19 30.55 -5.75
C PRO A 49 -3.83 31.12 -4.38
N GLN A 50 -4.76 31.07 -3.41
CA GLN A 50 -4.57 31.56 -2.04
C GLN A 50 -4.08 30.47 -1.08
N MET A 51 -4.11 29.20 -1.49
CA MET A 51 -3.62 28.11 -0.66
C MET A 51 -2.09 28.05 -0.69
N PRO A 52 -1.45 27.64 0.43
CA PRO A 52 -0.02 27.39 0.40
C PRO A 52 0.33 26.28 -0.61
N LYS A 53 1.61 26.24 -1.00
CA LYS A 53 2.17 25.14 -1.80
C LYS A 53 1.86 23.79 -1.16
N LYS A 54 1.76 22.75 -1.98
CA LYS A 54 1.58 21.37 -1.51
C LYS A 54 2.93 20.70 -1.36
N ASP A 55 3.19 20.07 -0.23
CA ASP A 55 4.29 19.12 -0.07
C ASP A 55 4.05 17.87 -0.94
N VAL A 56 4.95 17.60 -1.87
CA VAL A 56 4.95 16.44 -2.78
C VAL A 56 6.20 15.58 -2.64
N ALA A 57 6.95 15.75 -1.54
CA ALA A 57 8.22 15.07 -1.34
C ALA A 57 8.08 13.57 -1.02
N ASP A 58 6.90 13.09 -0.57
CA ASP A 58 6.65 11.65 -0.43
C ASP A 58 6.35 11.01 -1.79
N PHE A 59 7.41 10.47 -2.39
CA PHE A 59 7.36 9.85 -3.71
C PHE A 59 6.35 8.68 -3.82
N GLU A 60 6.20 7.88 -2.75
CA GLU A 60 5.26 6.75 -2.72
C GLU A 60 3.80 7.23 -2.82
N TRP A 61 3.42 8.20 -2.00
CA TRP A 61 2.09 8.81 -2.00
C TRP A 61 1.76 9.38 -3.37
N GLU A 62 2.63 10.23 -3.93
CA GLU A 62 2.39 10.86 -5.24
C GLU A 62 2.32 9.81 -6.37
N THR A 63 3.18 8.80 -6.33
CA THR A 63 3.16 7.71 -7.33
C THR A 63 1.86 6.92 -7.27
N VAL A 64 1.45 6.48 -6.08
CA VAL A 64 0.24 5.67 -5.92
C VAL A 64 -1.01 6.49 -6.24
N MET A 65 -1.10 7.75 -5.80
CA MET A 65 -2.20 8.64 -6.14
C MET A 65 -2.28 8.90 -7.66
N LYS A 66 -1.14 9.13 -8.32
CA LYS A 66 -1.08 9.29 -9.78
C LYS A 66 -1.59 8.05 -10.50
N VAL A 67 -1.12 6.86 -10.11
CA VAL A 67 -1.59 5.58 -10.69
C VAL A 67 -3.08 5.43 -10.49
N PHE A 68 -3.61 5.62 -9.28
CA PHE A 68 -5.05 5.49 -9.04
C PHE A 68 -5.88 6.46 -9.89
N ARG A 69 -5.48 7.73 -9.99
CA ARG A 69 -6.21 8.74 -10.78
C ARG A 69 -6.26 8.37 -12.26
N THR A 70 -5.19 7.83 -12.83
CA THR A 70 -5.14 7.48 -14.25
C THR A 70 -5.75 6.11 -14.57
N THR A 71 -5.78 5.18 -13.61
CA THR A 71 -6.14 3.77 -13.83
C THR A 71 -7.37 3.28 -13.09
N ALA A 72 -8.11 4.16 -12.39
CA ALA A 72 -9.32 3.80 -11.64
C ALA A 72 -10.34 2.97 -12.46
N HIS A 73 -10.43 3.22 -13.77
CA HIS A 73 -11.32 2.49 -14.67
C HIS A 73 -11.02 0.98 -14.73
N TYR A 74 -9.76 0.55 -14.62
CA TYR A 74 -9.42 -0.89 -14.58
C TYR A 74 -9.98 -1.57 -13.35
N PHE A 75 -9.98 -0.91 -12.19
CA PHE A 75 -10.57 -1.44 -10.97
C PHE A 75 -12.10 -1.55 -11.07
N ILE A 76 -12.76 -0.58 -11.70
CA ILE A 76 -14.21 -0.63 -11.96
C ILE A 76 -14.54 -1.79 -12.91
N ILE A 77 -13.80 -1.91 -14.02
CA ILE A 77 -13.97 -3.01 -14.99
C ILE A 77 -13.73 -4.36 -14.32
N HIS A 78 -12.67 -4.46 -13.50
CA HIS A 78 -12.38 -5.66 -12.69
C HIS A 78 -13.59 -6.05 -11.85
N VAL A 79 -14.16 -5.12 -11.08
CA VAL A 79 -15.30 -5.38 -10.18
C VAL A 79 -16.54 -5.82 -10.96
N VAL A 80 -16.93 -5.07 -12.00
CA VAL A 80 -18.16 -5.32 -12.75
C VAL A 80 -18.11 -6.68 -13.46
N VAL A 81 -17.02 -6.95 -14.17
CA VAL A 81 -16.88 -8.20 -14.93
C VAL A 81 -16.64 -9.39 -13.99
N SER A 82 -15.90 -9.21 -12.88
CA SER A 82 -15.73 -10.27 -11.88
C SER A 82 -17.07 -10.66 -11.26
N GLU A 83 -17.94 -9.71 -10.93
CA GLU A 83 -19.27 -10.00 -10.37
C GLU A 83 -20.18 -10.70 -11.37
N TYR A 84 -20.16 -10.25 -12.63
CA TYR A 84 -20.88 -10.91 -13.71
C TYR A 84 -20.41 -12.36 -13.89
N LEU A 85 -19.10 -12.58 -14.05
CA LEU A 85 -18.53 -13.91 -14.21
C LEU A 85 -18.76 -14.79 -12.98
N ARG A 86 -18.73 -14.24 -11.77
CA ARG A 86 -19.02 -15.01 -10.54
C ARG A 86 -20.46 -15.51 -10.51
N SER A 87 -21.40 -14.73 -11.03
CA SER A 87 -22.83 -15.06 -11.06
C SER A 87 -23.17 -16.16 -12.08
N TYR A 88 -22.48 -16.18 -13.24
CA TYR A 88 -22.84 -17.07 -14.35
C TYR A 88 -21.78 -18.13 -14.68
N TYR A 89 -20.49 -17.81 -14.51
CA TYR A 89 -19.35 -18.59 -15.00
C TYR A 89 -18.16 -18.55 -14.02
N ILE A 90 -18.34 -18.99 -12.77
CA ILE A 90 -17.33 -18.86 -11.70
C ILE A 90 -15.94 -19.43 -12.09
N GLN A 91 -15.90 -20.45 -12.95
CA GLN A 91 -14.66 -21.06 -13.45
C GLN A 91 -13.80 -20.11 -14.31
N LEU A 92 -14.39 -19.06 -14.90
CA LEU A 92 -13.71 -18.07 -15.72
C LEU A 92 -13.14 -16.90 -14.92
N VAL A 93 -13.53 -16.73 -13.65
CA VAL A 93 -13.07 -15.63 -12.79
C VAL A 93 -11.53 -15.57 -12.66
N PRO A 94 -10.79 -16.69 -12.42
CA PRO A 94 -9.33 -16.64 -12.34
C PRO A 94 -8.67 -16.18 -13.64
N TYR A 95 -9.22 -16.59 -14.78
CA TYR A 95 -8.73 -16.19 -16.10
C TYR A 95 -8.93 -14.69 -16.33
N TRP A 96 -10.13 -14.21 -16.02
CA TRP A 96 -10.46 -12.79 -16.11
C TRP A 96 -9.58 -11.93 -15.20
N GLN A 97 -9.46 -12.29 -13.92
CA GLN A 97 -8.65 -11.54 -12.96
C GLN A 97 -7.16 -11.51 -13.36
N SER A 98 -6.64 -12.60 -13.90
CA SER A 98 -5.27 -12.60 -14.45
C SER A 98 -5.17 -11.69 -15.67
N LEU A 99 -6.15 -11.75 -16.59
CA LEU A 99 -6.16 -10.98 -17.83
C LEU A 99 -6.24 -9.46 -17.57
N ILE A 100 -7.17 -9.01 -16.73
CA ILE A 100 -7.34 -7.58 -16.43
C ILE A 100 -6.08 -7.01 -15.77
N SER A 101 -5.42 -7.78 -14.90
CA SER A 101 -4.14 -7.39 -14.30
C SER A 101 -2.99 -7.34 -15.28
N ILE A 102 -2.93 -8.26 -16.25
CA ILE A 102 -1.93 -8.23 -17.33
C ILE A 102 -2.12 -6.97 -18.19
N ILE A 103 -3.37 -6.65 -18.54
CA ILE A 103 -3.70 -5.43 -19.30
C ILE A 103 -3.31 -4.19 -18.49
N PHE A 104 -3.70 -4.15 -17.22
CA PHE A 104 -3.33 -3.06 -16.30
C PHE A 104 -1.80 -2.87 -16.25
N LEU A 105 -1.05 -3.93 -15.99
CA LEU A 105 0.42 -3.90 -15.91
C LEU A 105 1.06 -3.47 -17.23
N LEU A 106 0.56 -3.97 -18.36
CA LEU A 106 1.07 -3.59 -19.68
C LEU A 106 0.94 -2.08 -19.91
N GLN A 107 -0.16 -1.48 -19.47
CA GLN A 107 -0.43 -0.06 -19.63
C GLN A 107 0.31 0.81 -18.60
N THR A 108 0.46 0.33 -17.36
CA THR A 108 1.14 1.10 -16.31
C THR A 108 2.65 1.02 -16.39
N VAL A 109 3.21 -0.19 -16.55
CA VAL A 109 4.66 -0.46 -16.46
C VAL A 109 5.27 -0.94 -17.76
N GLY A 110 4.50 -1.06 -18.83
CA GLY A 110 4.99 -1.50 -20.13
C GLY A 110 5.34 -3.00 -20.18
N LEU A 111 5.78 -3.44 -21.36
CA LEU A 111 6.07 -4.84 -21.63
C LEU A 111 7.20 -5.39 -20.76
N PHE A 112 8.27 -4.61 -20.57
CA PHE A 112 9.43 -5.04 -19.77
C PHE A 112 9.05 -5.31 -18.29
N GLY A 113 8.27 -4.41 -17.68
CA GLY A 113 7.81 -4.58 -16.31
C GLY A 113 6.88 -5.79 -16.16
N LEU A 114 5.93 -5.94 -17.09
CA LEU A 114 5.02 -7.09 -17.14
C LEU A 114 5.79 -8.42 -17.23
N LEU A 115 6.71 -8.53 -18.18
CA LEU A 115 7.50 -9.75 -18.39
C LEU A 115 8.32 -10.11 -17.14
N SER A 116 8.85 -9.10 -16.44
CA SER A 116 9.60 -9.31 -15.20
C SER A 116 8.73 -9.94 -14.09
N ILE A 117 7.51 -9.44 -13.90
CA ILE A 117 6.55 -9.95 -12.89
C ILE A 117 6.04 -11.36 -13.27
N LEU A 118 5.74 -11.58 -14.55
CA LEU A 118 5.33 -12.89 -15.06
C LEU A 118 6.45 -13.92 -14.94
N LEU A 119 7.70 -13.53 -15.24
CA LEU A 119 8.87 -14.39 -15.12
C LEU A 119 9.05 -14.88 -13.68
N GLN A 120 8.88 -13.98 -12.69
CA GLN A 120 8.89 -14.37 -11.28
C GLN A 120 7.81 -15.41 -10.98
N SER A 121 6.57 -15.14 -11.38
CA SER A 121 5.46 -16.08 -11.17
C SER A 121 5.75 -17.45 -11.80
N VAL A 122 6.20 -17.49 -13.04
CA VAL A 122 6.56 -18.75 -13.74
C VAL A 122 7.70 -19.49 -13.04
N THR A 123 8.71 -18.76 -12.58
CA THR A 123 9.85 -19.34 -11.84
C THR A 123 9.37 -20.05 -10.58
N PHE A 124 8.51 -19.41 -9.78
CA PHE A 124 7.97 -20.03 -8.58
C PHE A 124 7.00 -21.17 -8.85
N ASN A 125 6.21 -21.11 -9.93
CA ASN A 125 5.37 -22.24 -10.35
C ASN A 125 6.21 -23.47 -10.74
N TYR A 126 7.37 -23.26 -11.35
CA TYR A 126 8.28 -24.38 -11.63
C TYR A 126 8.86 -24.95 -10.33
N ILE A 127 9.25 -24.08 -9.38
CA ILE A 127 9.78 -24.50 -8.08
C ILE A 127 8.75 -25.23 -7.22
N SER A 128 7.46 -24.86 -7.30
CA SER A 128 6.38 -25.53 -6.58
C SER A 128 6.21 -27.00 -6.98
N LEU A 129 6.70 -27.42 -8.16
CA LEU A 129 6.72 -28.83 -8.54
C LEU A 129 7.71 -29.64 -7.68
N GLY A 130 8.68 -28.96 -7.05
CA GLY A 130 9.64 -29.56 -6.14
C GLY A 130 9.12 -29.60 -4.70
N LYS A 131 9.34 -30.71 -4.00
CA LYS A 131 8.86 -30.90 -2.61
C LYS A 131 9.75 -30.26 -1.52
N ARG A 132 10.81 -29.55 -1.90
CA ARG A 132 11.83 -29.03 -0.95
C ARG A 132 11.50 -27.60 -0.52
N LYS A 133 11.06 -27.42 0.73
CA LYS A 133 10.69 -26.09 1.29
C LYS A 133 11.84 -25.08 1.32
N LEU A 134 13.11 -25.52 1.27
CA LEU A 134 14.28 -24.61 1.23
C LEU A 134 14.41 -23.87 -0.11
N VAL A 135 14.02 -24.49 -1.23
CA VAL A 135 14.23 -23.90 -2.58
C VAL A 135 13.41 -22.61 -2.77
N PRO A 136 12.11 -22.54 -2.39
CA PRO A 136 11.36 -21.29 -2.41
C PRO A 136 12.02 -20.14 -1.62
N TRP A 137 12.61 -20.42 -0.46
CA TRP A 137 13.32 -19.41 0.34
C TRP A 137 14.57 -18.89 -0.37
N MET A 138 15.38 -19.78 -0.94
CA MET A 138 16.56 -19.38 -1.72
C MET A 138 16.18 -18.54 -2.94
N THR A 139 15.11 -18.94 -3.65
CA THR A 139 14.59 -18.19 -4.80
C THR A 139 14.01 -16.83 -4.39
N THR A 140 13.33 -16.76 -3.24
CA THR A 140 12.88 -15.48 -2.67
C THR A 140 14.08 -14.55 -2.46
N GLY A 141 15.15 -15.04 -1.85
CA GLY A 141 16.40 -14.29 -1.65
C GLY A 141 17.01 -13.81 -2.97
N LEU A 142 17.05 -14.67 -4.00
CA LEU A 142 17.52 -14.30 -5.34
C LEU A 142 16.67 -13.20 -5.98
N TRP A 143 15.34 -13.29 -5.90
CA TRP A 143 14.48 -12.22 -6.42
C TRP A 143 14.61 -10.92 -5.62
N MET A 144 14.90 -11.00 -4.32
CA MET A 144 15.19 -9.80 -3.53
C MET A 144 16.51 -9.14 -3.95
N THR A 145 17.55 -9.91 -4.33
CA THR A 145 18.78 -9.31 -4.89
C THR A 145 18.53 -8.65 -6.24
N VAL A 146 17.69 -9.23 -7.10
CA VAL A 146 17.23 -8.61 -8.36
C VAL A 146 16.52 -7.29 -8.08
N VAL A 147 15.60 -7.26 -7.11
CA VAL A 147 14.89 -6.03 -6.71
C VAL A 147 15.86 -4.95 -6.20
N ILE A 148 16.83 -5.33 -5.37
CA ILE A 148 17.86 -4.40 -4.87
C ILE A 148 18.69 -3.84 -6.04
N TYR A 149 19.04 -4.69 -7.01
CA TYR A 149 19.76 -4.25 -8.21
C TYR A 149 18.92 -3.29 -9.06
N LEU A 150 17.63 -3.57 -9.28
CA LEU A 150 16.71 -2.68 -10.00
C LEU A 150 16.57 -1.30 -9.32
N LYS A 151 16.65 -1.27 -7.98
CA LYS A 151 16.63 -0.02 -7.20
C LYS A 151 17.94 0.78 -7.31
N SER A 152 19.05 0.15 -7.69
CA SER A 152 20.34 0.85 -7.79
C SER A 152 20.29 1.99 -8.81
N ALA A 153 20.93 3.12 -8.49
CA ALA A 153 20.95 4.30 -9.37
C ALA A 153 21.48 3.95 -10.77
N HIS A 154 22.52 3.12 -10.83
CA HIS A 154 23.10 2.66 -12.09
C HIS A 154 22.09 1.90 -12.97
N CYS A 155 21.31 0.99 -12.39
CA CYS A 155 20.30 0.25 -13.14
C CYS A 155 19.12 1.15 -13.54
N ALA A 156 18.67 2.03 -12.63
CA ALA A 156 17.61 2.99 -12.92
C ALA A 156 17.96 3.91 -14.09
N GLU A 157 19.17 4.48 -14.11
CA GLU A 157 19.68 5.30 -15.21
C GLU A 157 19.78 4.51 -16.52
N TYR A 158 20.25 3.25 -16.46
CA TYR A 158 20.32 2.38 -17.63
C TYR A 158 18.93 2.10 -18.21
N LEU A 159 17.96 1.74 -17.37
CA LEU A 159 16.58 1.48 -17.79
C LEU A 159 15.92 2.75 -18.36
N ALA A 160 16.16 3.91 -17.74
CA ALA A 160 15.68 5.19 -18.26
C ALA A 160 16.27 5.50 -19.64
N LYS A 161 17.58 5.27 -19.84
CA LYS A 161 18.28 5.58 -21.08
C LYS A 161 17.91 4.66 -22.25
N TYR A 162 17.83 3.35 -22.01
CA TYR A 162 17.66 2.35 -23.09
C TYR A 162 16.23 1.88 -23.29
N PHE A 163 15.41 1.88 -22.23
CA PHE A 163 14.02 1.41 -22.27
C PHE A 163 13.01 2.53 -22.05
N HIS A 164 13.46 3.79 -21.97
CA HIS A 164 12.62 4.96 -21.66
C HIS A 164 11.76 4.75 -20.41
N PHE A 165 12.30 4.02 -19.44
CA PHE A 165 11.59 3.66 -18.22
C PHE A 165 11.50 4.86 -17.29
N THR A 166 10.28 5.25 -16.91
CA THR A 166 10.07 6.35 -15.95
C THR A 166 10.30 5.88 -14.52
N GLU A 167 10.63 6.80 -13.61
CA GLU A 167 10.80 6.48 -12.18
C GLU A 167 9.54 5.87 -11.55
N VAL A 168 8.36 6.37 -11.95
CA VAL A 168 7.06 5.83 -11.53
C VAL A 168 6.91 4.36 -11.97
N GLN A 169 7.28 4.04 -13.21
CA GLN A 169 7.25 2.66 -13.70
C GLN A 169 8.24 1.77 -12.95
N GLY A 170 9.46 2.27 -12.73
CA GLY A 170 10.51 1.68 -11.88
C GLY A 170 9.95 1.23 -10.53
N TYR A 171 9.31 2.18 -9.87
CA TYR A 171 8.76 1.99 -8.54
C TYR A 171 7.61 0.98 -8.49
N ILE A 172 6.67 1.05 -9.43
CA ILE A 172 5.55 0.10 -9.47
C ILE A 172 6.03 -1.32 -9.81
N VAL A 173 7.01 -1.49 -10.70
CA VAL A 173 7.61 -2.81 -10.96
C VAL A 173 8.29 -3.34 -9.71
N MET A 174 9.09 -2.52 -9.03
CA MET A 174 9.74 -2.90 -7.77
C MET A 174 8.72 -3.35 -6.71
N LEU A 175 7.68 -2.55 -6.45
CA LEU A 175 6.63 -2.92 -5.49
C LEU A 175 5.91 -4.20 -5.91
N SER A 176 5.53 -4.31 -7.18
CA SER A 176 4.85 -5.50 -7.71
C SER A 176 5.71 -6.75 -7.56
N LEU A 177 7.02 -6.67 -7.81
CA LEU A 177 7.96 -7.77 -7.62
C LEU A 177 8.11 -8.15 -6.14
N CYS A 178 8.17 -7.19 -5.22
CA CYS A 178 8.19 -7.47 -3.78
C CYS A 178 6.94 -8.20 -3.31
N TRP A 179 5.76 -7.68 -3.66
CA TRP A 179 4.47 -8.25 -3.28
C TRP A 179 4.24 -9.62 -3.93
N SER A 180 4.56 -9.75 -5.22
CA SER A 180 4.50 -11.01 -5.95
C SER A 180 5.49 -12.04 -5.37
N ASN A 181 6.68 -11.64 -4.93
CA ASN A 181 7.63 -12.54 -4.25
C ASN A 181 7.01 -13.15 -2.99
N LEU A 182 6.39 -12.32 -2.14
CA LEU A 182 5.72 -12.77 -0.92
C LEU A 182 4.54 -13.71 -1.22
N ARG A 183 3.73 -13.41 -2.23
CA ARG A 183 2.63 -14.29 -2.68
C ARG A 183 3.15 -15.62 -3.21
N CYS A 184 4.13 -15.58 -4.10
CA CYS A 184 4.77 -16.75 -4.66
C CYS A 184 5.34 -17.67 -3.56
N LEU A 185 6.04 -17.08 -2.58
CA LEU A 185 6.54 -17.83 -1.42
C LEU A 185 5.41 -18.44 -0.61
N SER A 186 4.35 -17.69 -0.31
CA SER A 186 3.18 -18.21 0.41
C SER A 186 2.50 -19.35 -0.33
N TYR A 187 2.44 -19.31 -1.67
CA TYR A 187 1.95 -20.44 -2.46
C TYR A 187 2.84 -21.67 -2.31
N CYS A 188 4.16 -21.50 -2.48
CA CYS A 188 5.12 -22.61 -2.41
C CYS A 188 5.27 -23.25 -1.01
N LEU A 189 4.88 -22.55 0.06
CA LEU A 189 4.89 -23.09 1.42
C LEU A 189 3.61 -23.83 1.80
N ASP A 190 2.52 -23.60 1.08
CA ASP A 190 1.21 -24.22 1.34
C ASP A 190 1.18 -25.67 0.85
N ASP A 191 0.69 -26.61 1.66
CA ASP A 191 0.72 -28.04 1.34
C ASP A 191 -0.40 -28.45 0.34
N VAL A 192 -1.26 -27.52 -0.08
CA VAL A 192 -2.45 -27.78 -0.92
C VAL A 192 -2.24 -27.48 -2.42
N GLN A 193 -0.99 -27.25 -2.84
CA GLN A 193 -0.65 -26.84 -4.22
C GLN A 193 -1.17 -27.78 -5.31
N GLU A 194 -1.09 -29.10 -5.09
CA GLU A 194 -1.45 -30.13 -6.09
C GLU A 194 -2.94 -30.07 -6.54
N LYS A 195 -3.79 -29.36 -5.80
CA LYS A 195 -5.23 -29.25 -6.10
C LYS A 195 -5.56 -28.16 -7.11
N TYR A 196 -4.65 -27.23 -7.42
CA TYR A 196 -4.97 -26.02 -8.17
C TYR A 196 -4.22 -25.91 -9.50
N LYS A 197 -4.96 -25.52 -10.55
CA LYS A 197 -4.39 -25.21 -11.87
C LYS A 197 -3.50 -23.96 -11.80
N PHE A 198 -2.52 -23.87 -12.69
CA PHE A 198 -1.62 -22.70 -12.84
C PHE A 198 -2.37 -21.36 -12.90
N VAL A 199 -3.55 -21.31 -13.54
CA VAL A 199 -4.35 -20.08 -13.62
C VAL A 199 -4.78 -19.55 -12.25
N HIS A 200 -5.03 -20.42 -11.26
CA HIS A 200 -5.39 -19.99 -9.91
C HIS A 200 -4.19 -19.35 -9.21
N PHE A 201 -3.02 -19.96 -9.33
CA PHE A 201 -1.77 -19.39 -8.85
C PHE A 201 -1.49 -18.04 -9.52
N LEU A 202 -1.63 -17.95 -10.85
CA LEU A 202 -1.43 -16.69 -11.57
C LEU A 202 -2.44 -15.61 -11.14
N SER A 203 -3.71 -15.98 -10.96
CA SER A 203 -4.75 -15.05 -10.49
C SER A 203 -4.49 -14.54 -9.07
N TYR A 204 -3.87 -15.36 -8.22
CA TYR A 204 -3.46 -14.97 -6.88
C TYR A 204 -2.28 -14.00 -6.92
N CYS A 205 -1.20 -14.35 -7.64
CA CYS A 205 -0.01 -13.50 -7.75
C CYS A 205 -0.34 -12.13 -8.36
N LEU A 206 -1.18 -12.15 -9.39
CA LEU A 206 -1.60 -10.97 -10.14
C LEU A 206 -2.92 -10.36 -9.64
N TYR A 207 -3.40 -10.68 -8.43
CA TYR A 207 -4.70 -10.18 -7.99
C TYR A 207 -4.74 -8.64 -7.93
N LEU A 208 -5.43 -8.00 -8.89
CA LEU A 208 -5.38 -6.55 -9.14
C LEU A 208 -5.59 -5.70 -7.88
N PRO A 209 -6.62 -5.96 -7.04
CA PRO A 209 -6.91 -5.13 -5.88
C PRO A 209 -5.74 -5.01 -4.92
N THR A 210 -4.93 -6.07 -4.77
CA THR A 210 -3.77 -6.06 -3.88
C THR A 210 -2.43 -6.02 -4.61
N LEU A 211 -2.40 -5.90 -5.95
CA LEU A 211 -1.24 -6.25 -6.78
C LEU A 211 0.09 -5.65 -6.30
N PHE A 212 0.12 -4.34 -6.09
CA PHE A 212 1.31 -3.56 -5.67
C PHE A 212 1.11 -2.77 -4.37
N ILE A 213 -0.09 -2.80 -3.82
CA ILE A 213 -0.51 -2.12 -2.58
C ILE A 213 -1.59 -2.97 -1.89
N GLY A 214 -1.79 -2.77 -0.59
CA GLY A 214 -2.80 -3.50 0.17
C GLY A 214 -2.20 -4.46 1.18
N PRO A 215 -3.02 -4.99 2.09
CA PRO A 215 -2.55 -5.94 3.08
C PRO A 215 -2.22 -7.29 2.41
N PHE A 216 -1.25 -8.00 2.98
CA PHE A 216 -0.91 -9.33 2.51
C PHE A 216 -2.05 -10.33 2.77
N ILE A 217 -2.50 -11.03 1.73
CA ILE A 217 -3.47 -12.13 1.83
C ILE A 217 -2.72 -13.42 1.54
N GLN A 218 -2.76 -14.39 2.45
CA GLN A 218 -2.10 -15.69 2.28
C GLN A 218 -2.81 -16.51 1.19
N PHE A 219 -2.08 -17.43 0.53
CA PHE A 219 -2.64 -18.25 -0.55
C PHE A 219 -3.84 -19.09 -0.08
N LYS A 220 -3.73 -19.71 1.10
CA LYS A 220 -4.82 -20.46 1.73
C LYS A 220 -6.09 -19.63 1.86
N ASP A 221 -5.99 -18.44 2.46
CA ASP A 221 -7.12 -17.53 2.65
C ASP A 221 -7.66 -17.06 1.28
N PHE A 222 -6.78 -16.78 0.32
CA PHE A 222 -7.19 -16.37 -1.02
C PHE A 222 -8.07 -17.43 -1.66
N ASN A 223 -7.59 -18.68 -1.67
CA ASN A 223 -8.22 -19.75 -2.40
C ASN A 223 -9.48 -20.31 -1.70
N GLU A 224 -9.51 -20.42 -0.38
CA GLU A 224 -10.71 -20.85 0.38
C GLU A 224 -11.92 -19.93 0.10
N ASN A 225 -11.67 -18.62 0.00
CA ASN A 225 -12.73 -17.64 -0.24
C ASN A 225 -13.06 -17.46 -1.73
N PHE A 226 -12.16 -17.87 -2.63
CA PHE A 226 -12.37 -17.75 -4.07
C PHE A 226 -13.54 -18.62 -4.57
N PHE A 227 -13.65 -19.85 -4.06
CA PHE A 227 -14.69 -20.82 -4.43
C PHE A 227 -15.84 -20.91 -3.43
N GLY A 228 -15.71 -20.27 -2.26
CA GLY A 228 -16.77 -20.23 -1.26
C GLY A 228 -17.96 -19.43 -1.79
N HIS A 229 -19.09 -20.10 -2.02
CA HIS A 229 -20.35 -19.42 -2.29
C HIS A 229 -20.80 -18.68 -1.02
N GLN A 230 -20.62 -17.35 -0.98
CA GLN A 230 -21.14 -16.52 0.10
C GLN A 230 -22.49 -15.92 -0.31
N SER A 231 -23.54 -16.32 0.40
CA SER A 231 -24.94 -15.92 0.18
C SER A 231 -25.27 -14.50 0.67
N THR A 232 -24.38 -13.53 0.43
CA THR A 232 -24.60 -12.14 0.82
C THR A 232 -25.28 -11.37 -0.31
N CYS A 233 -26.26 -10.52 0.02
CA CYS A 233 -26.97 -9.72 -0.97
C CYS A 233 -26.01 -8.75 -1.70
N LEU A 234 -26.07 -8.71 -3.04
CA LEU A 234 -25.27 -7.79 -3.86
C LEU A 234 -25.47 -6.32 -3.45
N ARG A 235 -26.71 -5.93 -3.11
CA ARG A 235 -27.04 -4.56 -2.69
C ARG A 235 -26.29 -4.17 -1.41
N GLU A 236 -26.22 -5.06 -0.43
CA GLU A 236 -25.51 -4.82 0.83
C GLU A 236 -24.00 -4.72 0.60
N ARG A 237 -23.44 -5.64 -0.20
CA ARG A 237 -22.03 -5.60 -0.60
C ARG A 237 -21.67 -4.31 -1.33
N PHE A 238 -22.51 -3.88 -2.26
CA PHE A 238 -22.30 -2.65 -3.01
C PHE A 238 -22.37 -1.43 -2.09
N TRP A 239 -23.35 -1.38 -1.18
CA TRP A 239 -23.44 -0.28 -0.21
C TRP A 239 -22.21 -0.25 0.71
N GLN A 240 -21.74 -1.41 1.16
CA GLN A 240 -20.52 -1.51 1.96
C GLN A 240 -19.29 -1.03 1.19
N LEU A 241 -19.17 -1.38 -0.09
CA LEU A 241 -18.11 -0.87 -0.99
C LEU A 241 -18.16 0.66 -1.08
N VAL A 242 -19.35 1.25 -1.30
CA VAL A 242 -19.52 2.71 -1.36
C VAL A 242 -19.11 3.37 -0.05
N VAL A 243 -19.55 2.83 1.08
CA VAL A 243 -19.19 3.35 2.41
C VAL A 243 -17.68 3.28 2.62
N ASP A 244 -17.03 2.16 2.32
CA ASP A 244 -15.59 2.01 2.54
C ASP A 244 -14.77 2.89 1.59
N LEU A 245 -15.16 3.02 0.32
CA LEU A 245 -14.52 3.96 -0.62
C LEU A 245 -14.72 5.42 -0.20
N SER A 246 -15.90 5.79 0.32
CA SER A 246 -16.14 7.16 0.82
C SER A 246 -15.23 7.51 2.00
N ARG A 247 -14.92 6.53 2.87
CA ARG A 247 -13.94 6.70 3.96
C ARG A 247 -12.53 6.90 3.42
N CYS A 248 -12.14 6.15 2.38
CA CYS A 248 -10.84 6.34 1.72
C CYS A 248 -10.74 7.74 1.10
N ILE A 249 -11.77 8.20 0.39
CA ILE A 249 -11.82 9.54 -0.20
C ILE A 249 -11.72 10.62 0.87
N PHE A 250 -12.44 10.46 1.98
CA PHE A 250 -12.33 11.36 3.13
C PHE A 250 -10.89 11.45 3.65
N TRP A 251 -10.21 10.31 3.86
CA TRP A 251 -8.83 10.31 4.33
C TRP A 251 -7.83 10.82 3.30
N ILE A 252 -8.04 10.56 2.00
CA ILE A 252 -7.25 11.19 0.92
C ILE A 252 -7.37 12.71 1.01
N PHE A 253 -8.59 13.23 1.13
CA PHE A 253 -8.81 14.68 1.25
C PHE A 253 -8.13 15.26 2.48
N ILE A 254 -8.27 14.64 3.65
CA ILE A 254 -7.60 15.09 4.89
C ILE A 254 -6.07 15.07 4.75
N THR A 255 -5.51 13.99 4.20
CA THR A 255 -4.06 13.88 4.00
C THR A 255 -3.56 14.93 3.01
N GLU A 256 -4.19 15.06 1.85
CA GLU A 256 -3.81 16.06 0.85
C GLU A 256 -3.91 17.49 1.40
N MET A 257 -4.99 17.82 2.13
CA MET A 257 -5.11 19.10 2.82
C MET A 257 -3.98 19.32 3.82
N SER A 258 -3.59 18.30 4.59
CA SER A 258 -2.51 18.41 5.57
C SER A 258 -1.15 18.71 4.91
N LEU A 259 -0.91 18.19 3.70
CA LEU A 259 0.32 18.44 2.93
C LEU A 259 0.48 19.90 2.49
N HIS A 260 -0.60 20.70 2.48
CA HIS A 260 -0.50 22.14 2.27
C HIS A 260 -0.01 22.93 3.48
N TYR A 261 -0.01 22.36 4.69
CA TYR A 261 0.22 23.15 5.91
C TYR A 261 1.39 22.68 6.77
N PHE A 262 1.73 21.39 6.77
CA PHE A 262 2.72 20.85 7.70
C PHE A 262 4.10 20.58 7.08
N TYR A 263 4.18 20.38 5.75
CA TYR A 263 5.43 20.14 5.01
C TYR A 263 6.33 19.05 5.62
N ILE A 264 5.70 17.97 6.10
CA ILE A 264 6.34 16.92 6.89
C ILE A 264 7.37 16.16 6.05
N ASN A 265 7.10 15.91 4.78
CA ASN A 265 7.99 15.11 3.95
C ASN A 265 9.14 15.97 3.44
N ALA A 266 8.86 17.20 3.01
CA ALA A 266 9.89 18.17 2.60
C ALA A 266 10.89 18.48 3.73
N LEU A 267 10.42 18.53 4.98
CA LEU A 267 11.28 18.72 6.16
C LEU A 267 12.37 17.65 6.31
N ALA A 268 12.15 16.43 5.82
CA ALA A 268 13.14 15.36 5.88
C ALA A 268 14.41 15.68 5.07
N TYR A 269 14.31 16.56 4.07
CA TYR A 269 15.41 17.00 3.22
C TYR A 269 16.09 18.30 3.72
N GLN A 270 15.63 18.86 4.85
CA GLN A 270 16.11 20.15 5.39
C GLN A 270 16.73 19.99 6.78
N PRO A 271 17.93 19.37 6.89
CA PRO A 271 18.56 19.08 8.19
C PRO A 271 18.87 20.34 9.00
N GLU A 272 19.19 21.46 8.34
CA GLU A 272 19.47 22.71 9.03
C GLU A 272 18.25 23.33 9.71
N ILE A 273 17.06 23.14 9.13
CA ILE A 273 15.81 23.58 9.75
C ILE A 273 15.53 22.68 10.96
N LEU A 274 15.66 21.36 10.79
CA LEU A 274 15.46 20.38 11.88
C LEU A 274 16.35 20.67 13.10
N GLN A 275 17.61 21.02 12.89
CA GLN A 275 18.56 21.34 13.98
C GLN A 275 18.19 22.60 14.77
N ARG A 276 17.44 23.52 14.17
CA ARG A 276 17.02 24.79 14.80
C ARG A 276 15.64 24.70 15.47
N MET A 277 14.93 23.58 15.28
CA MET A 277 13.61 23.38 15.85
C MET A 277 13.65 23.29 17.37
N SER A 278 12.60 23.81 18.02
CA SER A 278 12.37 23.55 19.43
C SER A 278 12.05 22.06 19.67
N ASN A 279 12.28 21.56 20.88
CA ASN A 279 11.91 20.18 21.24
C ASN A 279 10.42 19.89 20.99
N TRP A 280 9.54 20.87 21.25
CA TRP A 280 8.12 20.75 20.97
C TRP A 280 7.82 20.58 19.48
N ALA A 281 8.51 21.33 18.61
CA ALA A 281 8.41 21.14 17.17
C ALA A 281 8.94 19.78 16.75
N LEU A 282 10.08 19.32 17.28
CA LEU A 282 10.64 18.00 16.96
C LEU A 282 9.71 16.84 17.36
N TYR A 283 9.10 16.92 18.55
CA TYR A 283 8.11 15.92 18.98
C TYR A 283 6.86 15.94 18.10
N GLY A 284 6.38 17.13 17.74
CA GLY A 284 5.27 17.29 16.82
C GLY A 284 5.61 16.73 15.44
N TYR A 285 6.83 16.98 14.95
CA TYR A 285 7.30 16.50 13.66
C TYR A 285 7.32 14.97 13.62
N GLY A 286 7.92 14.32 14.63
CA GLY A 286 7.91 12.86 14.74
C GLY A 286 6.50 12.28 14.82
N TYR A 287 5.59 12.93 15.56
CA TYR A 287 4.19 12.51 15.61
C TYR A 287 3.49 12.65 14.24
N CYS A 288 3.63 13.80 13.58
CA CYS A 288 3.06 14.08 12.27
C CYS A 288 3.59 13.12 11.20
N MET A 289 4.89 12.82 11.20
CA MET A 289 5.51 11.83 10.30
C MET A 289 4.86 10.45 10.48
N GLY A 290 4.70 10.01 11.73
CA GLY A 290 4.00 8.76 12.03
C GLY A 290 2.54 8.78 11.57
N GLN A 291 1.80 9.87 11.80
CA GLN A 291 0.40 9.97 11.41
C GLN A 291 0.23 10.00 9.89
N PHE A 292 1.10 10.71 9.17
CA PHE A 292 1.12 10.69 7.71
C PHE A 292 1.37 9.26 7.19
N PHE A 293 2.38 8.57 7.73
CA PHE A 293 2.66 7.18 7.40
C PHE A 293 1.46 6.27 7.69
N HIS A 294 0.79 6.43 8.83
CA HIS A 294 -0.42 5.68 9.17
C HIS A 294 -1.56 5.94 8.17
N LEU A 295 -1.89 7.20 7.91
CA LEU A 295 -2.96 7.59 6.98
C LEU A 295 -2.68 7.11 5.55
N LYS A 296 -1.41 7.14 5.13
CA LYS A 296 -0.97 6.58 3.84
C LYS A 296 -1.43 5.12 3.68
N TYR A 297 -1.13 4.26 4.66
CA TYR A 297 -1.54 2.85 4.60
C TYR A 297 -3.02 2.62 4.91
N VAL A 298 -3.69 3.48 5.69
CA VAL A 298 -5.16 3.44 5.81
C VAL A 298 -5.81 3.63 4.45
N VAL A 299 -5.32 4.58 3.65
CA VAL A 299 -5.84 4.82 2.29
C VAL A 299 -5.46 3.68 1.35
N PHE A 300 -4.17 3.32 1.28
CA PHE A 300 -3.71 2.29 0.34
C PHE A 300 -4.38 0.94 0.62
N TYR A 301 -4.37 0.50 1.88
CA TYR A 301 -4.99 -0.76 2.26
C TYR A 301 -6.51 -0.64 2.21
N GLY A 302 -7.08 0.53 2.52
CA GLY A 302 -8.50 0.79 2.42
C GLY A 302 -9.03 0.59 1.00
N LEU A 303 -8.38 1.19 -0.01
CA LEU A 303 -8.76 1.05 -1.42
C LEU A 303 -8.72 -0.42 -1.87
N SER A 304 -7.60 -1.10 -1.64
CA SER A 304 -7.41 -2.52 -1.96
C SER A 304 -8.42 -3.42 -1.26
N THR A 305 -8.60 -3.20 0.05
CA THR A 305 -9.46 -4.03 0.90
C THR A 305 -10.94 -3.84 0.57
N SER A 306 -11.36 -2.63 0.20
CA SER A 306 -12.76 -2.35 -0.18
C SER A 306 -13.16 -3.19 -1.39
N ILE A 307 -12.30 -3.21 -2.42
CA ILE A 307 -12.51 -4.00 -3.63
C ILE A 307 -12.40 -5.50 -3.33
N ALA A 308 -11.40 -5.91 -2.55
CA ALA A 308 -11.20 -7.32 -2.22
C ALA A 308 -12.36 -7.90 -1.39
N LYS A 309 -12.90 -7.15 -0.42
CA LYS A 309 -14.11 -7.53 0.32
C LYS A 309 -15.32 -7.66 -0.60
N PHE A 310 -15.45 -6.75 -1.58
CA PHE A 310 -16.48 -6.88 -2.59
C PHE A 310 -16.30 -8.19 -3.35
N ASP A 311 -15.09 -8.58 -3.73
CA ASP A 311 -14.77 -9.88 -4.36
C ASP A 311 -14.91 -11.12 -3.45
N HIS A 312 -15.51 -10.99 -2.25
CA HIS A 312 -15.63 -12.02 -1.21
C HIS A 312 -14.31 -12.46 -0.55
N MET A 313 -13.23 -11.71 -0.77
CA MET A 313 -11.94 -12.01 -0.17
C MET A 313 -11.92 -11.60 1.29
N LYS A 314 -11.53 -12.53 2.17
CA LYS A 314 -11.21 -12.18 3.56
C LYS A 314 -9.88 -11.44 3.57
N THR A 315 -9.94 -10.20 4.02
CA THR A 315 -8.81 -9.28 4.10
C THR A 315 -8.42 -9.09 5.57
N PRO A 316 -7.11 -8.95 5.87
CA PRO A 316 -6.67 -8.50 7.18
C PRO A 316 -7.28 -7.15 7.55
N PRO A 317 -7.42 -6.84 8.85
CA PRO A 317 -7.89 -5.52 9.29
C PRO A 317 -6.93 -4.41 8.84
N LEU A 318 -7.48 -3.22 8.61
CA LEU A 318 -6.70 -2.01 8.31
C LEU A 318 -5.80 -1.61 9.50
N PRO A 319 -4.72 -0.84 9.24
CA PRO A 319 -3.80 -0.42 10.28
C PRO A 319 -4.51 0.34 11.41
N LYS A 320 -4.32 -0.11 12.66
CA LYS A 320 -4.82 0.63 13.83
C LYS A 320 -4.11 1.98 13.94
N CYS A 321 -4.82 3.00 14.42
CA CYS A 321 -4.24 4.32 14.66
C CYS A 321 -3.02 4.23 15.60
N ILE A 322 -1.87 4.68 15.09
CA ILE A 322 -0.60 4.61 15.82
C ILE A 322 -0.64 5.42 17.11
N GLY A 323 -1.46 6.48 17.17
CA GLY A 323 -1.65 7.31 18.37
C GLY A 323 -2.37 6.59 19.51
N ARG A 324 -2.96 5.41 19.26
CA ARG A 324 -3.62 4.58 20.27
C ARG A 324 -2.77 3.36 20.69
N ILE A 325 -1.69 3.06 19.96
CA ILE A 325 -0.83 1.91 20.22
C ILE A 325 0.25 2.33 21.22
N HIS A 326 0.31 1.66 22.37
CA HIS A 326 1.25 1.96 23.46
C HIS A 326 2.31 0.87 23.66
N LEU A 327 2.21 -0.26 22.96
CA LEU A 327 3.18 -1.35 22.98
C LEU A 327 3.74 -1.59 21.58
N TYR A 328 5.05 -1.72 21.46
CA TYR A 328 5.68 -2.07 20.19
C TYR A 328 5.26 -3.46 19.68
N SER A 329 5.00 -4.41 20.57
CA SER A 329 4.45 -5.72 20.20
C SER A 329 3.07 -5.61 19.54
N ASP A 330 2.27 -4.62 19.92
CA ASP A 330 0.98 -4.34 19.29
C ASP A 330 1.14 -3.62 17.95
N MET A 331 2.16 -2.77 17.81
CA MET A 331 2.48 -2.13 16.53
C MET A 331 2.74 -3.19 15.44
N TRP A 332 3.57 -4.19 15.74
CA TRP A 332 3.85 -5.30 14.84
C TRP A 332 2.61 -6.13 14.48
N LYS A 333 1.69 -6.32 15.42
CA LYS A 333 0.47 -7.12 15.22
C LYS A 333 -0.62 -6.42 14.43
N TYR A 334 -0.75 -5.10 14.61
CA TYR A 334 -1.94 -4.37 14.20
C TYR A 334 -1.71 -3.27 13.16
N PHE A 335 -0.46 -2.97 12.81
CA PHE A 335 -0.17 -2.07 11.69
C PHE A 335 -0.29 -2.81 10.35
N ASP A 336 0.47 -3.90 10.17
CA ASP A 336 0.34 -4.80 9.02
C ASP A 336 0.01 -6.23 9.50
N ALA A 337 -1.27 -6.44 9.77
CA ALA A 337 -1.77 -7.72 10.27
C ALA A 337 -1.59 -8.88 9.27
N GLY A 338 -1.55 -8.58 7.96
CA GLY A 338 -1.36 -9.58 6.91
C GLY A 338 0.05 -10.13 6.92
N LEU A 339 1.05 -9.23 6.90
CA LEU A 339 2.45 -9.61 6.98
C LEU A 339 2.76 -10.28 8.32
N TYR A 340 2.24 -9.74 9.44
CA TYR A 340 2.41 -10.35 10.75
C TYR A 340 1.93 -11.80 10.77
N LYS A 341 0.71 -12.07 10.26
CA LYS A 341 0.16 -13.43 10.20
C LYS A 341 1.07 -14.36 9.40
N PHE A 342 1.62 -13.89 8.29
CA PHE A 342 2.57 -14.67 7.48
C PHE A 342 3.87 -14.98 8.22
N LEU A 343 4.47 -14.01 8.91
CA LEU A 343 5.76 -14.21 9.60
C LEU A 343 5.71 -15.15 10.80
N VAL A 344 4.53 -15.34 11.40
CA VAL A 344 4.32 -16.23 12.55
C VAL A 344 3.73 -17.59 12.17
N THR A 345 3.41 -17.80 10.88
CA THR A 345 3.01 -19.10 10.35
C THR A 345 4.25 -19.93 10.06
#